data_AF-A0A4R0EPW9-F1
#
_entry.id   AF-A0A4R0EPW9-F1
#
_cell.length_a   1.000
_cell.length_b   1.000
_cell.length_c   1.000
_cell.angle_alpha   90.00
_cell.angle_beta   90.00
_cell.angle_gamma   90.00
#
_symmetry.space_group_name_H-M   'P 1'
#
loop_
_entity.id
_entity.type
_entity.pdbx_description
1 polymer ?
#
loop_
_entity_poly.entity_id
_entity_poly.type
_entity_poly.pdbx_seq_one_letter_code
_entity_poly.pdbx_strand_id
1 'polypeptide(L)'
;MFYQYYEEIKDYNFAENEILVFGCHELGKHRSGYAQIALHSFGAKIGQGEGRQGQSYGIPTIRSDGEVLSISEIQNYIENFKVYAKNHKNLIFYMTEIGCGFANYSSSQIAPLFKDSPVNIKFPINFIHFVEDLTPFSINDIEQVWKMDETHIELPLDHGVVARMKFNDHEQLINKLNIWEKYSSVKQNSQYLKLDDSQFAQLHHYVEKYKKEEAALFEGLF
;
A
#
# COMPACT_ATOMS: atom_id res chain seq x y z
N MET A 1 -9.45 -8.92 9.54
CA MET A 1 -8.59 -9.62 8.55
C MET A 1 -7.73 -8.51 7.99
N PHE A 2 -6.41 -8.64 8.01
CA PHE A 2 -5.52 -7.54 7.63
C PHE A 2 -4.91 -7.85 6.28
N TYR A 3 -4.89 -6.86 5.39
CA TYR A 3 -4.20 -6.99 4.12
C TYR A 3 -2.69 -6.80 4.32
N GLN A 4 -1.93 -7.27 3.35
CA GLN A 4 -0.50 -6.94 3.25
C GLN A 4 -0.33 -5.75 2.31
N TYR A 5 0.63 -4.89 2.62
CA TYR A 5 0.92 -3.69 1.84
C TYR A 5 2.36 -3.67 1.38
N TYR A 6 2.63 -2.93 0.31
CA TYR A 6 3.99 -2.70 -0.18
C TYR A 6 4.15 -1.26 -0.67
N GLU A 7 5.36 -0.69 -0.54
CA GLU A 7 5.66 0.66 -1.02
C GLU A 7 5.84 0.69 -2.55
N GLU A 8 6.66 -0.22 -3.07
CA GLU A 8 6.93 -0.36 -4.50
C GLU A 8 7.31 -1.81 -4.85
N ILE A 9 7.06 -2.21 -6.10
CA ILE A 9 7.57 -3.47 -6.65
C ILE A 9 8.98 -3.19 -7.19
N LYS A 10 10.01 -3.52 -6.40
CA LYS A 10 11.41 -3.30 -6.79
C LYS A 10 11.97 -4.41 -7.68
N ASP A 11 11.55 -5.65 -7.43
CA ASP A 11 11.94 -6.84 -8.19
C ASP A 11 10.69 -7.50 -8.79
N TYR A 12 10.75 -7.80 -10.07
CA TYR A 12 9.69 -8.48 -10.82
C TYR A 12 9.84 -10.00 -10.82
N ASN A 13 10.77 -10.55 -10.02
CA ASN A 13 10.93 -11.98 -9.81
C ASN A 13 9.90 -12.54 -8.81
N PHE A 14 8.71 -12.82 -9.31
CA PHE A 14 7.59 -13.33 -8.52
C PHE A 14 7.65 -14.84 -8.37
N ALA A 15 7.33 -15.34 -7.17
CA ALA A 15 7.13 -16.78 -6.98
C ALA A 15 5.96 -17.29 -7.86
N GLU A 16 5.93 -18.57 -8.18
CA GLU A 16 4.95 -19.15 -9.12
C GLU A 16 3.48 -18.86 -8.75
N ASN A 17 3.19 -18.72 -7.45
CA ASN A 17 1.85 -18.43 -6.95
C ASN A 17 1.55 -16.93 -6.80
N GLU A 18 2.50 -16.05 -7.07
CA GLU A 18 2.33 -14.61 -7.02
C GLU A 18 1.90 -14.07 -8.39
N ILE A 19 0.87 -13.23 -8.41
CA ILE A 19 0.21 -12.75 -9.62
C ILE A 19 0.21 -11.22 -9.63
N LEU A 20 0.77 -10.61 -10.68
CA LEU A 20 0.68 -9.16 -10.88
C LEU A 20 -0.73 -8.77 -11.35
N VAL A 21 -1.41 -7.86 -10.66
CA VAL A 21 -2.72 -7.33 -11.08
C VAL A 21 -2.57 -5.92 -11.61
N PHE A 22 -3.04 -5.69 -12.83
CA PHE A 22 -2.76 -4.44 -13.56
C PHE A 22 -3.97 -3.89 -14.30
N GLY A 23 -4.01 -2.56 -14.42
CA GLY A 23 -5.00 -1.85 -15.21
C GLY A 23 -4.65 -1.88 -16.70
N CYS A 24 -5.63 -2.14 -17.56
CA CYS A 24 -5.38 -2.22 -19.00
C CYS A 24 -6.57 -1.85 -19.89
N HIS A 25 -6.40 -2.04 -21.19
CA HIS A 25 -7.44 -1.82 -22.19
C HIS A 25 -8.24 -3.11 -22.41
N GLU A 26 -9.56 -3.01 -22.59
CA GLU A 26 -10.45 -4.16 -22.84
C GLU A 26 -9.98 -5.08 -24.00
N LEU A 27 -9.38 -4.50 -25.04
CA LEU A 27 -8.83 -5.24 -26.19
C LEU A 27 -7.43 -5.83 -25.94
N GLY A 28 -6.90 -5.76 -24.72
CA GLY A 28 -5.56 -6.27 -24.39
C GLY A 28 -4.43 -5.51 -25.09
N LYS A 29 -4.59 -4.20 -25.32
CA LYS A 29 -3.55 -3.32 -25.90
C LYS A 29 -2.54 -2.90 -24.82
N HIS A 30 -1.65 -3.81 -24.45
CA HIS A 30 -0.68 -3.65 -23.37
C HIS A 30 0.56 -2.85 -23.79
N ARG A 31 0.40 -1.53 -24.03
CA ARG A 31 1.43 -0.70 -24.68
C ARG A 31 2.25 0.20 -23.76
N SER A 32 1.85 0.36 -22.50
CA SER A 32 2.53 1.25 -21.56
C SER A 32 2.33 0.82 -20.10
N GLY A 33 3.12 1.41 -19.19
CA GLY A 33 3.00 1.24 -17.74
C GLY A 33 3.03 -0.22 -17.29
N TYR A 34 2.26 -0.54 -16.24
CA TYR A 34 2.17 -1.90 -15.72
C TYR A 34 1.58 -2.90 -16.72
N ALA A 35 0.78 -2.48 -17.70
CA ALA A 35 0.30 -3.38 -18.74
C ALA A 35 1.45 -3.88 -19.64
N GLN A 36 2.36 -2.99 -20.04
CA GLN A 36 3.55 -3.37 -20.80
C GLN A 36 4.51 -4.25 -19.98
N ILE A 37 4.69 -3.94 -18.69
CA ILE A 37 5.48 -4.76 -17.78
C ILE A 37 4.84 -6.16 -17.65
N ALA A 38 3.52 -6.25 -17.50
CA ALA A 38 2.80 -7.52 -17.43
C ALA A 38 2.97 -8.35 -18.71
N LEU A 39 2.98 -7.71 -19.88
CA LEU A 39 3.24 -8.37 -21.17
C LEU A 39 4.66 -8.95 -21.24
N HIS A 40 5.67 -8.15 -20.89
CA HIS A 40 7.07 -8.55 -21.07
C HIS A 40 7.58 -9.51 -19.99
N SER A 41 7.11 -9.37 -18.76
CA SER A 41 7.68 -10.08 -17.60
C SER A 41 6.72 -11.08 -16.95
N PHE A 42 5.41 -10.90 -17.13
CA PHE A 42 4.38 -11.70 -16.44
C PHE A 42 3.44 -12.41 -17.41
N GLY A 43 3.83 -12.58 -18.67
CA GLY A 43 3.10 -13.36 -19.66
C GLY A 43 1.67 -12.90 -19.94
N ALA A 44 1.36 -11.60 -19.78
CA ALA A 44 0.11 -11.05 -20.28
C ALA A 44 0.01 -11.25 -21.80
N LYS A 45 -1.21 -11.38 -22.32
CA LYS A 45 -1.47 -11.70 -23.73
C LYS A 45 -2.07 -10.50 -24.44
N ILE A 46 -1.50 -10.17 -25.61
CA ILE A 46 -2.14 -9.22 -26.52
C ILE A 46 -3.50 -9.79 -26.94
N GLY A 47 -4.54 -8.94 -26.94
CA GLY A 47 -5.90 -9.35 -27.25
C GLY A 47 -6.72 -9.81 -26.04
N GLN A 48 -6.12 -9.93 -24.85
CA GLN A 48 -6.82 -10.27 -23.61
C GLN A 48 -6.75 -9.10 -22.62
N GLY A 49 -7.87 -8.39 -22.43
CA GLY A 49 -7.99 -7.25 -21.51
C GLY A 49 -8.43 -7.60 -20.10
N GLU A 50 -9.18 -8.68 -19.91
CA GLU A 50 -9.67 -9.10 -18.58
C GLU A 50 -9.13 -10.47 -18.18
N GLY A 51 -8.91 -10.65 -16.88
CA GLY A 51 -8.76 -11.96 -16.29
C GLY A 51 -7.32 -12.46 -16.24
N ARG A 52 -7.17 -13.71 -15.84
CA ARG A 52 -5.88 -14.37 -15.65
C ARG A 52 -5.16 -14.59 -16.99
N GLN A 53 -3.89 -14.20 -17.06
CA GLN A 53 -3.00 -14.37 -18.21
C GLN A 53 -1.53 -14.52 -17.76
N GLY A 54 -0.83 -15.59 -18.16
CA GLY A 54 0.59 -15.78 -17.81
C GLY A 54 0.82 -15.94 -16.31
N GLN A 55 1.49 -14.98 -15.66
CA GLN A 55 1.65 -14.75 -14.20
C GLN A 55 1.01 -13.40 -13.78
N SER A 56 0.00 -12.93 -14.51
CA SER A 56 -0.71 -11.68 -14.24
C SER A 56 -2.24 -11.80 -14.36
N TYR A 57 -2.96 -10.75 -13.94
CA TYR A 57 -4.40 -10.59 -14.06
C TYR A 57 -4.72 -9.17 -14.57
N GLY A 58 -5.48 -9.06 -15.66
CA GLY A 58 -5.88 -7.77 -16.24
C GLY A 58 -7.22 -7.27 -15.68
N ILE A 59 -7.28 -6.00 -15.30
CA ILE A 59 -8.51 -5.27 -14.97
C ILE A 59 -8.67 -4.14 -15.99
N PRO A 60 -9.69 -4.19 -16.87
CA PRO A 60 -9.93 -3.11 -17.81
C PRO A 60 -10.25 -1.77 -17.13
N THR A 61 -9.58 -0.72 -17.59
CA THR A 61 -9.82 0.69 -17.22
C THR A 61 -10.05 1.58 -18.46
N ILE A 62 -9.81 1.04 -19.65
CA ILE A 62 -9.99 1.72 -20.94
C ILE A 62 -10.88 0.83 -21.81
N ARG A 63 -11.98 1.39 -22.28
CA ARG A 63 -12.97 0.70 -23.12
C ARG A 63 -12.38 0.37 -24.49
N SER A 64 -13.01 -0.56 -25.19
CA SER A 64 -12.66 -1.02 -26.53
C SER A 64 -12.53 0.09 -27.58
N ASP A 65 -13.28 1.19 -27.45
CA ASP A 65 -13.22 2.39 -28.30
C ASP A 65 -12.06 3.35 -27.95
N GLY A 66 -11.37 3.13 -26.82
CA GLY A 66 -10.25 3.94 -26.35
C GLY A 66 -10.61 4.95 -25.26
N GLU A 67 -11.89 5.09 -24.91
CA GLU A 67 -12.34 5.98 -23.84
C GLU A 67 -12.06 5.39 -22.46
N VAL A 68 -11.89 6.24 -21.46
CA VAL A 68 -11.75 5.81 -20.06
C VAL A 68 -13.09 5.26 -19.57
N LEU A 69 -13.07 4.07 -18.95
CA LEU A 69 -14.25 3.48 -18.34
C LEU A 69 -14.67 4.29 -17.12
N SER A 70 -15.98 4.44 -16.91
CA SER A 70 -16.50 5.04 -15.69
C SER A 70 -16.15 4.20 -14.45
N ILE A 71 -16.18 4.83 -13.27
CA ILE A 71 -15.96 4.15 -11.98
C ILE A 71 -16.90 2.94 -11.80
N SER A 72 -18.17 3.05 -12.22
CA SER A 72 -19.14 1.95 -12.15
C SER A 72 -18.76 0.78 -13.06
N GLU A 73 -18.26 1.05 -14.26
CA GLU A 73 -17.78 0.01 -15.17
C GLU A 73 -16.52 -0.67 -14.63
N ILE A 74 -15.55 0.10 -14.12
CA ILE A 74 -14.34 -0.44 -13.48
C ILE A 74 -14.71 -1.29 -12.26
N GLN A 75 -15.70 -0.88 -11.47
CA GLN A 75 -16.17 -1.62 -10.32
C GLN A 75 -16.63 -3.04 -10.70
N ASN A 76 -17.32 -3.22 -11.83
CA ASN A 76 -17.72 -4.56 -12.28
C ASN A 76 -16.51 -5.47 -12.52
N TYR A 77 -15.46 -4.95 -13.16
CA TYR A 77 -14.22 -5.69 -13.37
C TYR A 77 -13.48 -6.01 -12.06
N ILE A 78 -13.51 -5.08 -11.10
CA ILE A 78 -12.96 -5.29 -9.76
C ILE A 78 -13.73 -6.39 -9.01
N GLU A 79 -15.06 -6.43 -9.11
CA GLU A 79 -15.86 -7.48 -8.47
C GLU A 79 -15.58 -8.86 -9.09
N ASN A 80 -15.42 -8.94 -10.41
CA ASN A 80 -14.98 -10.17 -11.08
C ASN A 80 -13.61 -10.63 -10.54
N PHE A 81 -12.68 -9.71 -10.39
CA PHE A 81 -11.37 -9.98 -9.80
C PHE A 81 -11.46 -10.46 -8.35
N LYS A 82 -12.28 -9.82 -7.50
CA LYS A 82 -12.48 -10.24 -6.10
C LYS A 82 -13.03 -11.66 -6.03
N VAL A 83 -14.00 -12.01 -6.88
CA VAL A 83 -14.53 -13.37 -6.97
C VAL A 83 -13.44 -14.35 -7.39
N TYR A 84 -12.63 -14.01 -8.39
CA TYR A 84 -11.50 -14.82 -8.81
C TYR A 84 -10.49 -15.04 -7.67
N ALA A 85 -10.07 -13.97 -7.00
CA ALA A 85 -9.11 -14.04 -5.90
C ALA A 85 -9.62 -14.90 -4.73
N LYS A 86 -10.91 -14.78 -4.40
CA LYS A 86 -11.58 -15.56 -3.36
C LYS A 86 -11.57 -17.07 -3.64
N ASN A 87 -11.71 -17.44 -4.90
CA ASN A 87 -11.73 -18.84 -5.36
C ASN A 87 -10.31 -19.43 -5.53
N HIS A 88 -9.26 -18.60 -5.52
CA HIS A 88 -7.87 -19.03 -5.71
C HIS A 88 -7.00 -18.64 -4.52
N LYS A 89 -7.35 -19.16 -3.34
CA LYS A 89 -6.70 -18.80 -2.05
C LYS A 89 -5.21 -19.16 -1.97
N ASN A 90 -4.73 -20.04 -2.84
CA ASN A 90 -3.31 -20.42 -2.95
C ASN A 90 -2.47 -19.40 -3.73
N LEU A 91 -3.12 -18.49 -4.47
CA LEU A 91 -2.47 -17.41 -5.19
C LEU A 91 -2.39 -16.16 -4.34
N ILE A 92 -1.33 -15.38 -4.53
CA ILE A 92 -1.10 -14.09 -3.89
C ILE A 92 -1.12 -13.02 -4.98
N PHE A 93 -2.00 -12.03 -4.87
CA PHE A 93 -2.18 -11.02 -5.90
C PHE A 93 -1.50 -9.71 -5.51
N TYR A 94 -0.51 -9.25 -6.28
CA TYR A 94 0.11 -7.94 -6.10
C TYR A 94 -0.61 -6.91 -6.95
N MET A 95 -1.42 -6.08 -6.28
CA MET A 95 -2.26 -5.07 -6.92
C MET A 95 -1.47 -3.82 -7.24
N THR A 96 -1.41 -3.42 -8.50
CA THR A 96 -0.88 -2.09 -8.88
C THR A 96 -1.94 -1.00 -8.66
N GLU A 97 -1.58 0.28 -8.78
CA GLU A 97 -2.54 1.39 -8.73
C GLU A 97 -3.45 1.41 -9.98
N ILE A 98 -4.49 0.58 -9.98
CA ILE A 98 -5.39 0.40 -11.11
C ILE A 98 -6.03 1.75 -11.50
N GLY A 99 -5.89 2.13 -12.76
CA GLY A 99 -6.53 3.34 -13.31
C GLY A 99 -5.87 4.67 -12.93
N CYS A 100 -4.81 4.68 -12.12
CA CYS A 100 -4.15 5.91 -11.68
C CYS A 100 -3.10 6.48 -12.64
N GLY A 101 -2.69 5.69 -13.64
CA GLY A 101 -1.82 6.15 -14.73
C GLY A 101 -2.61 6.80 -15.87
N PHE A 102 -2.80 6.07 -16.96
CA PHE A 102 -3.43 6.60 -18.18
C PHE A 102 -4.90 7.03 -17.99
N ALA A 103 -5.69 6.27 -17.24
CA ALA A 103 -7.09 6.60 -16.97
C ALA A 103 -7.25 7.81 -16.02
N ASN A 104 -6.16 8.24 -15.37
CA ASN A 104 -6.07 9.46 -14.58
C ASN A 104 -7.09 9.57 -13.43
N TYR A 105 -7.51 8.44 -12.85
CA TYR A 105 -8.26 8.42 -11.61
C TYR A 105 -7.33 8.55 -10.39
N SER A 106 -7.78 9.21 -9.32
CA SER A 106 -7.02 9.22 -8.07
C SER A 106 -7.17 7.87 -7.33
N SER A 107 -6.20 7.54 -6.47
CA SER A 107 -6.31 6.38 -5.58
C SER A 107 -7.57 6.47 -4.71
N SER A 108 -7.99 7.68 -4.30
CA SER A 108 -9.23 7.88 -3.54
C SER A 108 -10.52 7.56 -4.31
N GLN A 109 -10.49 7.52 -5.64
CA GLN A 109 -11.63 7.11 -6.46
C GLN A 109 -11.68 5.60 -6.68
N ILE A 110 -10.52 4.95 -6.79
CA ILE A 110 -10.41 3.51 -7.13
C ILE A 110 -10.27 2.62 -5.90
N ALA A 111 -9.40 2.96 -4.95
CA ALA A 111 -9.09 2.14 -3.80
C ALA A 111 -10.32 1.74 -2.96
N PRO A 112 -11.33 2.62 -2.73
CA PRO A 112 -12.54 2.22 -1.99
C PRO A 112 -13.31 1.06 -2.64
N LEU A 113 -13.19 0.87 -3.96
CA LEU A 113 -13.82 -0.23 -4.68
C LEU A 113 -13.25 -1.59 -4.26
N PHE A 114 -12.08 -1.63 -3.62
CA PHE A 114 -11.44 -2.84 -3.10
C PHE A 114 -11.80 -3.16 -1.65
N LYS A 115 -12.74 -2.42 -1.02
CA LYS A 115 -13.24 -2.81 0.32
C LYS A 115 -13.83 -4.23 0.28
N ASP A 116 -13.66 -4.96 1.39
CA ASP A 116 -14.11 -6.36 1.57
C ASP A 116 -13.50 -7.37 0.58
N SER A 117 -12.30 -7.07 0.08
CA SER A 117 -11.53 -7.98 -0.76
C SER A 117 -10.99 -9.21 0.01
N PRO A 118 -10.70 -10.31 -0.70
CA PRO A 118 -9.93 -11.42 -0.14
C PRO A 118 -8.53 -11.01 0.35
N VAL A 119 -8.07 -11.57 1.48
CA VAL A 119 -6.75 -11.20 2.08
C VAL A 119 -5.53 -11.71 1.33
N ASN A 120 -5.71 -12.55 0.33
CA ASN A 120 -4.63 -12.95 -0.57
C ASN A 120 -4.32 -11.88 -1.63
N ILE A 121 -4.82 -10.65 -1.45
CA ILE A 121 -4.47 -9.48 -2.24
C ILE A 121 -3.54 -8.59 -1.40
N LYS A 122 -2.38 -8.27 -1.96
CA LYS A 122 -1.45 -7.26 -1.45
C LYS A 122 -1.70 -5.94 -2.18
N PHE A 123 -1.87 -4.87 -1.42
CA PHE A 123 -2.18 -3.55 -1.97
C PHE A 123 -0.97 -2.61 -1.96
N PRO A 124 -0.93 -1.59 -2.84
CA PRO A 124 -0.01 -0.47 -2.68
C PRO A 124 -0.28 0.24 -1.35
N ILE A 125 0.76 0.71 -0.66
CA ILE A 125 0.63 1.27 0.70
C ILE A 125 -0.36 2.44 0.77
N ASN A 126 -0.46 3.26 -0.28
CA ASN A 126 -1.38 4.38 -0.31
C ASN A 126 -2.87 3.99 -0.39
N PHE A 127 -3.19 2.72 -0.66
CA PHE A 127 -4.59 2.23 -0.64
C PHE A 127 -5.09 2.02 0.79
N ILE A 128 -4.19 1.91 1.78
CA ILE A 128 -4.53 1.51 3.16
C ILE A 128 -5.63 2.37 3.79
N HIS A 129 -5.62 3.68 3.53
CA HIS A 129 -6.63 4.62 4.04
C HIS A 129 -8.05 4.36 3.54
N PHE A 130 -8.21 3.60 2.46
CA PHE A 130 -9.48 3.36 1.79
C PHE A 130 -9.99 1.93 1.97
N VAL A 131 -9.10 0.98 2.26
CA VAL A 131 -9.44 -0.45 2.38
C VAL A 131 -9.41 -0.98 3.81
N GLU A 132 -8.70 -0.32 4.73
CA GLU A 132 -8.64 -0.71 6.15
C GLU A 132 -9.46 0.23 7.02
N ASP A 133 -10.02 -0.31 8.10
CA ASP A 133 -10.62 0.48 9.17
C ASP A 133 -9.52 0.86 10.17
N LEU A 134 -8.87 1.99 9.92
CA LEU A 134 -7.76 2.49 10.73
C LEU A 134 -8.25 2.87 12.14
N THR A 135 -7.62 2.31 13.17
CA THR A 135 -7.93 2.67 14.56
C THR A 135 -7.15 3.93 14.94
N PRO A 136 -7.84 5.02 15.30
CA PRO A 136 -7.16 6.22 15.79
C PRO A 136 -6.54 5.94 17.16
N PHE A 137 -5.38 6.55 17.43
CA PHE A 137 -4.75 6.56 18.76
C PHE A 137 -4.19 7.94 19.09
N SER A 138 -3.92 8.21 20.38
CA SER A 138 -3.50 9.53 20.84
C SER A 138 -2.21 9.53 21.64
N ILE A 139 -1.50 10.66 21.67
CA ILE A 139 -0.33 10.91 22.55
C ILE A 139 -0.64 10.68 24.04
N ASN A 140 -1.89 10.79 24.50
CA ASN A 140 -2.24 10.43 25.87
C ASN A 140 -1.96 8.95 26.21
N ASP A 141 -1.78 8.12 25.18
CA ASP A 141 -1.43 6.70 25.27
C ASP A 141 0.10 6.46 25.21
N ILE A 142 0.93 7.52 25.10
CA ILE A 142 2.39 7.42 24.88
C ILE A 142 3.15 7.78 26.17
N GLU A 143 3.76 6.77 26.81
CA GLU A 143 4.63 6.96 27.98
C GLU A 143 5.99 7.58 27.58
N GLN A 144 6.05 8.89 27.27
CA GLN A 144 7.24 9.77 27.15
C GLN A 144 8.53 9.29 26.43
N VAL A 145 8.62 8.06 25.92
CA VAL A 145 9.84 7.45 25.37
C VAL A 145 9.46 6.81 24.06
N TRP A 146 9.42 7.62 23.00
CA TRP A 146 9.48 7.07 21.66
C TRP A 146 10.91 6.60 21.41
N LYS A 147 11.06 5.45 20.76
CA LYS A 147 12.35 4.93 20.33
C LYS A 147 12.50 5.24 18.85
N MET A 148 13.62 5.82 18.46
CA MET A 148 14.03 5.92 17.07
C MET A 148 15.35 5.18 16.93
N ASP A 149 15.40 4.26 15.97
CA ASP A 149 16.63 3.65 15.50
C ASP A 149 16.85 4.02 14.03
N GLU A 150 17.92 3.49 13.42
CA GLU A 150 18.28 3.78 12.02
C GLU A 150 17.18 3.39 11.00
N THR A 151 16.16 2.63 11.42
CA THR A 151 15.19 1.98 10.54
C THR A 151 13.72 2.19 10.91
N HIS A 152 13.41 2.54 12.16
CA HIS A 152 12.04 2.71 12.64
C HIS A 152 11.88 3.82 13.69
N ILE A 153 10.67 4.36 13.75
CA ILE A 153 10.13 5.05 14.91
C ILE A 153 9.13 4.13 15.61
N GLU A 154 9.24 4.02 16.92
CA GLU A 154 8.35 3.25 17.80
C GLU A 154 7.74 4.17 18.85
N LEU A 155 6.42 4.14 18.93
CA LEU A 155 5.63 4.79 19.97
C LEU A 155 5.09 3.69 20.89
N PRO A 156 5.63 3.53 22.11
CA PRO A 156 5.05 2.61 23.06
C PRO A 156 3.64 3.09 23.43
N LEU A 157 2.70 2.16 23.39
CA LEU A 157 1.32 2.32 23.80
C LEU A 157 1.07 1.44 25.05
N ASP A 158 -0.12 1.55 25.62
CA ASP A 158 -0.52 0.79 26.80
C ASP A 158 -0.35 -0.75 26.64
N HIS A 159 -0.02 -1.40 27.76
CA HIS A 159 0.01 -2.86 27.90
C HIS A 159 0.99 -3.60 26.97
N GLY A 160 2.14 -3.00 26.65
CA GLY A 160 3.18 -3.63 25.83
C GLY A 160 2.82 -3.71 24.35
N VAL A 161 1.94 -2.82 23.90
CA VAL A 161 1.66 -2.56 22.50
C VAL A 161 2.63 -1.47 22.01
N VAL A 162 3.12 -1.58 20.79
CA VAL A 162 3.97 -0.56 20.17
C VAL A 162 3.37 -0.21 18.82
N ALA A 163 3.20 1.08 18.54
CA ALA A 163 2.95 1.57 17.19
C ALA A 163 4.29 1.83 16.51
N ARG A 164 4.57 1.10 15.43
CA ARG A 164 5.85 1.15 14.71
C ARG A 164 5.66 1.70 13.30
N MET A 165 6.54 2.59 12.88
CA MET A 165 6.61 3.09 11.51
C MET A 165 8.03 2.92 10.98
N LYS A 166 8.18 2.40 9.76
CA LYS A 166 9.47 2.37 9.08
C LYS A 166 9.88 3.80 8.72
N PHE A 167 11.05 4.20 9.21
CA PHE A 167 11.54 5.57 9.10
C PHE A 167 13.05 5.59 9.26
N ASN A 168 13.74 6.23 8.33
CA ASN A 168 15.18 6.47 8.43
C ASN A 168 15.45 7.93 8.82
N ASP A 169 16.55 8.17 9.54
CA ASP A 169 16.99 9.47 10.04
C ASP A 169 17.23 10.53 8.95
N HIS A 170 17.50 10.13 7.71
CA HIS A 170 17.59 11.03 6.55
C HIS A 170 16.24 11.45 5.97
N GLU A 171 15.13 10.84 6.39
CA GLU A 171 13.79 11.14 5.90
C GLU A 171 13.10 12.22 6.75
N GLN A 172 12.14 12.94 6.17
CA GLN A 172 11.26 13.84 6.94
C GLN A 172 9.95 13.14 7.21
N LEU A 173 9.52 13.11 8.49
CA LEU A 173 8.31 12.39 8.89
C LEU A 173 7.05 12.92 8.17
N ILE A 174 7.02 14.21 7.82
CA ILE A 174 5.91 14.82 7.09
C ILE A 174 5.70 14.24 5.69
N ASN A 175 6.73 13.60 5.11
CA ASN A 175 6.66 12.96 3.80
C ASN A 175 6.20 11.49 3.88
N LYS A 176 5.96 10.98 5.09
CA LYS A 176 5.43 9.63 5.31
C LYS A 176 3.91 9.65 5.43
N LEU A 177 3.29 8.54 5.04
CA LEU A 177 1.90 8.29 5.37
C LEU A 177 1.78 8.11 6.89
N ASN A 178 0.78 8.75 7.49
CA ASN A 178 0.47 8.60 8.92
C ASN A 178 -0.20 7.25 9.20
N ILE A 179 0.59 6.18 9.05
CA ILE A 179 0.18 4.78 9.14
C ILE A 179 1.21 4.03 9.96
N TRP A 180 0.75 3.40 11.03
CA TRP A 180 1.60 2.73 12.00
C TRP A 180 1.20 1.26 12.13
N GLU A 181 2.17 0.37 12.18
CA GLU A 181 1.96 -1.04 12.48
C GLU A 181 1.81 -1.23 13.99
N LYS A 182 0.70 -1.83 14.42
CA LYS A 182 0.49 -2.25 15.80
C LYS A 182 1.21 -3.57 16.05
N TYR A 183 2.19 -3.52 16.94
CA TYR A 183 2.94 -4.68 17.41
C TYR A 183 2.58 -4.97 18.87
N SER A 184 2.38 -6.24 19.24
CA SER A 184 2.18 -6.65 20.63
C SER A 184 2.91 -7.97 20.88
N SER A 185 3.61 -8.08 22.01
CA SER A 185 4.31 -9.31 22.42
C SER A 185 3.38 -10.51 22.61
N VAL A 186 2.06 -10.29 22.74
CA VAL A 186 1.06 -11.32 23.04
C VAL A 186 0.30 -11.81 21.79
N LYS A 187 0.24 -11.03 20.70
CA LYS A 187 -0.47 -11.40 19.46
C LYS A 187 0.26 -10.86 18.22
N GLN A 188 0.69 -11.77 17.34
CA GLN A 188 1.33 -11.47 16.04
C GLN A 188 0.34 -11.08 14.92
N ASN A 189 -0.83 -10.51 15.26
CA ASN A 189 -1.72 -10.01 14.23
C ASN A 189 -1.38 -8.54 13.97
N SER A 190 -0.79 -8.25 12.80
CA SER A 190 -0.51 -6.89 12.36
C SER A 190 -1.82 -6.12 12.17
N GLN A 191 -2.07 -5.09 12.98
CA GLN A 191 -3.19 -4.15 12.80
C GLN A 191 -2.59 -2.78 12.45
N TYR A 192 -3.27 -1.99 11.61
CA TYR A 192 -2.82 -0.64 11.27
C TYR A 192 -3.49 0.42 12.14
N LEU A 193 -2.70 1.41 12.57
CA LEU A 193 -3.11 2.54 13.38
C LEU A 193 -2.87 3.85 12.62
N LYS A 194 -3.66 4.87 12.95
CA LYS A 194 -3.46 6.23 12.46
C LYS A 194 -3.32 7.16 13.68
N LEU A 195 -2.21 7.87 13.78
CA LEU A 195 -2.06 8.90 14.82
C LEU A 195 -2.98 10.07 14.46
N ASP A 196 -3.48 10.82 15.44
CA ASP A 196 -4.19 12.07 15.13
C ASP A 196 -3.33 12.99 14.24
N ASP A 197 -3.94 13.68 13.27
CA ASP A 197 -3.18 14.45 12.27
C ASP A 197 -2.47 15.67 12.90
N SER A 198 -3.05 16.29 13.95
CA SER A 198 -2.37 17.34 14.71
C SER A 198 -1.19 16.77 15.49
N GLN A 199 -1.36 15.60 16.08
CA GLN A 199 -0.32 14.92 16.84
C GLN A 199 0.81 14.38 15.94
N PHE A 200 0.51 13.91 14.74
CA PHE A 200 1.51 13.54 13.75
C PHE A 200 2.36 14.74 13.33
N ALA A 201 1.74 15.90 13.12
CA ALA A 201 2.45 17.15 12.84
C ALA A 201 3.32 17.60 14.04
N GLN A 202 2.84 17.44 15.27
CA GLN A 202 3.64 17.70 16.48
C GLN A 202 4.83 16.74 16.60
N LEU A 203 4.61 15.44 16.37
CA LEU A 203 5.66 14.43 16.39
C LEU A 203 6.76 14.75 15.38
N HIS A 204 6.40 15.18 14.17
CA HIS A 204 7.38 15.65 13.18
C HIS A 204 8.24 16.79 13.74
N HIS A 205 7.66 17.78 14.42
CA HIS A 205 8.43 18.86 15.03
C HIS A 205 9.40 18.35 16.10
N TYR A 206 8.98 17.39 16.93
CA TYR A 206 9.85 16.78 17.94
C TYR A 206 10.99 15.96 17.33
N VAL A 207 10.74 15.18 16.28
CA VAL A 207 11.76 14.41 15.57
C VAL A 207 12.81 15.33 14.96
N GLU A 208 12.39 16.40 14.28
CA GLU A 208 13.32 17.37 13.67
C GLU A 208 14.12 18.16 14.72
N LYS A 209 13.53 18.43 15.89
CA LYS A 209 14.24 19.02 17.02
C LYS A 209 15.30 18.06 17.57
N TYR A 210 14.94 16.80 17.81
CA TYR A 210 15.85 15.77 18.30
C TYR A 210 17.06 15.59 17.38
N LYS A 211 16.86 15.47 16.06
CA LYS A 211 17.95 15.36 15.08
C LYS A 211 18.96 16.51 15.16
N LYS A 212 18.47 17.74 15.37
CA LYS A 212 19.33 18.92 15.53
C LYS A 212 20.11 18.89 16.85
N GLU A 213 19.47 18.49 17.93
CA GLU A 213 20.11 18.36 19.24
C GLU A 213 21.19 17.26 19.23
N GLU A 214 20.90 16.14 18.60
CA GLU A 214 21.85 15.03 18.38
C GLU A 214 23.05 15.47 17.54
N ALA A 215 22.83 16.12 16.40
CA ALA A 215 23.90 16.65 15.56
C ALA A 215 24.81 17.63 16.34
N ALA A 216 24.24 18.52 17.15
CA ALA A 216 24.99 19.47 17.96
C ALA A 216 25.85 18.80 19.05
N LEU A 217 25.39 17.67 19.62
CA LEU A 217 26.19 16.89 20.57
C LEU A 217 27.44 16.29 19.91
N PHE A 218 27.35 15.88 18.65
CA PHE A 218 28.48 15.33 17.89
C PHE A 218 29.41 16.39 17.31
N GLU A 219 28.91 17.59 16.96
CA GLU A 219 29.76 18.72 16.55
C GLU A 219 30.71 19.19 17.67
N GLY A 220 30.33 19.03 18.94
CA GLY A 220 31.19 19.36 20.08
C GLY A 220 32.28 18.33 20.43
N LEU A 221 32.31 17.20 19.73
CA LEU A 221 33.26 16.10 19.95
C LEU A 221 34.43 16.07 18.95
N PHE A 222 34.45 16.97 17.96
CA PHE A 222 35.50 17.08 16.94
C PHE A 222 36.20 18.45 16.94
#